data_AF-A0AAW1MRK3-F1
#
_entry.id   AF-A0AAW1MRK3-F1
#
_cell.length_a   1.000
_cell.length_b   1.000
_cell.length_c   1.000
_cell.angle_alpha   90.00
_cell.angle_beta   90.00
_cell.angle_gamma   90.00
#
_symmetry.space_group_name_H-M   'P 1'
#
loop_
_entity.id
_entity.type
_entity.pdbx_description
1 polymer ?
#
loop_
_entity_poly.entity_id
_entity_poly.type
_entity_poly.pdbx_seq_one_letter_code
_entity_poly.pdbx_strand_id
1 'polypeptide(L)'
;MQMFTAQITQKYCIFWHGLLQFQGSLICDKTRHAHRSLPRTLPVFRNMASSGNGSVPEGDIRPYQVVVAATRDMGIGKDGKLPWNLPSDLRYFKEVTTTTSVARKRNAVIMGRRTWESIPHKYRPLPCRLSVVLSRSGEMGLAPMEDVVICSDLNSALEFLAEPPHSLSVEKVFVIGGGQVLKEALNAPSCEAIHLTDIKTSVECDTFIPRIDSSLYFPLFSSEEMVENNIRFSFSTYVRIRNSAEDSTASENTDTLISNAEAYEVNGDLLRKRHYEFDYLKRIQEKIESSDTSRK
;
A
#
# COMPACT_ATOMS: atom_id res chain seq x y z
N MET A 1 2.68 1.66 48.65
CA MET A 1 3.08 1.32 47.26
C MET A 1 2.10 0.30 46.67
N GLN A 2 0.81 0.68 46.56
CA GLN A 2 -0.23 -0.20 45.97
C GLN A 2 -1.55 0.54 45.64
N MET A 3 -1.50 1.82 45.27
CA MET A 3 -2.71 2.59 44.89
C MET A 3 -2.46 3.58 43.74
N PHE A 4 -1.77 3.18 42.65
CA PHE A 4 -1.55 4.08 41.51
C PHE A 4 -1.71 3.43 40.12
N THR A 5 -2.38 2.28 40.01
CA THR A 5 -2.57 1.58 38.73
C THR A 5 -4.01 1.50 38.24
N ALA A 6 -4.98 2.17 38.87
CA ALA A 6 -6.41 2.04 38.54
C ALA A 6 -7.08 3.27 37.91
N GLN A 7 -6.35 4.36 37.62
CA GLN A 7 -6.93 5.57 36.99
C GLN A 7 -6.53 5.80 35.52
N ILE A 8 -5.76 4.90 34.91
CA ILE A 8 -5.32 5.04 33.51
C ILE A 8 -6.24 4.30 32.52
N THR A 9 -7.23 3.51 32.97
CA THR A 9 -8.14 2.79 32.06
C THR A 9 -9.39 3.56 31.64
N GLN A 10 -9.68 4.72 32.25
CA GLN A 10 -10.99 5.39 32.05
C GLN A 10 -10.97 6.61 31.13
N LYS A 11 -9.80 7.04 30.62
CA LYS A 11 -9.69 8.09 29.59
C LYS A 11 -9.47 7.57 28.15
N TYR A 12 -9.35 6.26 27.94
CA TYR A 12 -9.04 5.65 26.63
C TYR A 12 -10.25 5.18 25.82
N CYS A 13 -11.47 5.25 26.37
CA CYS A 13 -12.71 4.89 25.65
C CYS A 13 -13.27 6.03 24.78
N ILE A 14 -12.91 7.29 25.04
CA ILE A 14 -13.52 8.46 24.36
C ILE A 14 -12.86 8.73 22.98
N PHE A 15 -11.66 8.19 22.74
CA PHE A 15 -10.82 8.43 21.56
C PHE A 15 -11.32 7.79 20.25
N TRP A 16 -12.35 6.94 20.30
CA TRP A 16 -12.95 6.31 19.12
C TRP A 16 -14.47 6.49 19.02
N HIS A 17 -15.09 7.22 19.95
CA HIS A 17 -16.54 7.46 19.94
C HIS A 17 -16.97 8.55 18.93
N GLY A 18 -16.05 9.38 18.45
CA GLY A 18 -16.32 10.40 17.43
C GLY A 18 -16.49 9.88 16.00
N LEU A 19 -16.38 8.55 15.78
CA LEU A 19 -16.48 7.92 14.45
C LEU A 19 -17.84 7.23 14.20
N LEU A 20 -18.87 7.70 14.89
CA LEU A 20 -20.27 7.33 14.68
C LEU A 20 -21.03 8.65 14.59
N GLN A 21 -21.16 9.17 13.37
CA GLN A 21 -22.10 10.18 12.85
C GLN A 21 -21.43 10.70 11.58
N PHE A 22 -21.55 9.96 10.47
CA PHE A 22 -21.45 10.38 9.06
C PHE A 22 -21.23 9.10 8.22
N GLN A 23 -22.31 8.32 8.12
CA GLN A 23 -22.45 7.31 7.09
C GLN A 23 -22.74 8.00 5.75
N GLY A 24 -22.02 7.59 4.70
CA GLY A 24 -22.27 8.03 3.34
C GLY A 24 -21.43 7.25 2.33
N SER A 25 -22.02 6.17 1.81
CA SER A 25 -21.78 5.52 0.50
C SER A 25 -20.39 4.97 0.13
N LEU A 26 -20.22 3.67 0.36
CA LEU A 26 -19.93 2.64 -0.66
C LEU A 26 -20.10 1.30 0.06
N ILE A 27 -21.31 0.75 -0.06
CA ILE A 27 -21.75 -0.47 0.61
C ILE A 27 -21.01 -1.65 -0.03
N CYS A 28 -20.03 -2.19 0.69
CA CYS A 28 -19.56 -3.55 0.46
C CYS A 28 -20.63 -4.47 1.06
N ASP A 29 -21.47 -5.03 0.19
CA ASP A 29 -22.58 -5.88 0.60
C ASP A 29 -22.04 -7.20 1.15
N LYS A 30 -22.19 -7.43 2.47
CA LYS A 30 -21.92 -8.72 3.12
C LYS A 30 -23.11 -9.67 2.93
N THR A 31 -23.62 -9.82 1.72
CA THR A 31 -24.67 -10.78 1.41
C THR A 31 -24.08 -12.17 1.13
N ARG A 32 -24.25 -13.03 2.14
CA ARG A 32 -24.09 -14.48 2.19
C ARG A 32 -23.96 -15.17 0.82
N HIS A 33 -22.83 -15.84 0.59
CA HIS A 33 -22.77 -16.99 -0.30
C HIS A 33 -22.60 -18.24 0.54
N ALA A 34 -23.69 -19.00 0.63
CA ALA A 34 -23.69 -20.37 1.13
C ALA A 34 -22.89 -21.23 0.13
N HIS A 35 -21.59 -21.40 0.36
CA HIS A 35 -20.83 -22.42 -0.34
C HIS A 35 -21.05 -23.77 0.34
N ARG A 36 -21.65 -24.69 -0.43
CA ARG A 36 -21.75 -26.12 -0.14
C ARG A 36 -20.40 -26.66 0.32
N SER A 37 -20.46 -27.44 1.40
CA SER A 37 -19.42 -28.28 1.97
C SER A 37 -18.64 -29.09 0.92
N LEU A 38 -17.32 -28.93 0.91
CA LEU A 38 -16.37 -29.88 0.34
C LEU A 38 -15.46 -30.39 1.48
N PRO A 39 -15.01 -31.66 1.42
CA PRO A 39 -14.52 -32.37 2.60
C PRO A 39 -13.17 -31.88 3.12
N ARG A 40 -13.04 -31.96 4.45
CA ARG A 40 -11.85 -31.70 5.25
C ARG A 40 -10.76 -32.74 4.98
N THR A 41 -9.61 -32.28 4.50
CA THR A 41 -8.26 -32.71 4.92
C THR A 41 -7.25 -31.74 4.27
N LEU A 42 -6.64 -30.86 5.07
CA LEU A 42 -5.46 -30.11 4.64
C LEU A 42 -4.22 -31.01 4.88
N PRO A 43 -3.32 -31.20 3.90
CA PRO A 43 -2.06 -31.85 4.18
C PRO A 43 -1.19 -30.92 5.03
N VAL A 44 -0.70 -31.44 6.15
CA VAL A 44 0.42 -30.86 6.89
C VAL A 44 1.65 -30.97 5.98
N PHE A 45 2.12 -29.86 5.43
CA PHE A 45 3.35 -29.86 4.65
C PHE A 45 4.55 -30.06 5.58
N ARG A 46 5.15 -31.24 5.47
CA ARG A 46 6.39 -31.64 6.11
C ARG A 46 7.56 -31.04 5.31
N ASN A 47 8.42 -30.27 5.97
CA ASN A 47 9.69 -29.81 5.41
C ASN A 47 10.49 -31.02 4.87
N MET A 48 10.75 -31.03 3.57
CA MET A 48 11.81 -31.83 2.97
C MET A 48 12.91 -30.88 2.51
N ALA A 49 14.03 -30.93 3.23
CA ALA A 49 15.28 -30.32 2.79
C ALA A 49 15.76 -31.04 1.52
N SER A 50 16.01 -30.27 0.47
CA SER A 50 16.69 -30.71 -0.74
C SER A 50 17.76 -29.67 -1.07
N SER A 51 19.02 -30.04 -0.82
CA SER A 51 20.18 -29.38 -1.39
C SER A 51 20.14 -29.49 -2.91
N GLY A 52 20.13 -28.36 -3.60
CA GLY A 52 20.25 -28.29 -5.05
C GLY A 52 20.55 -26.86 -5.47
N ASN A 53 21.80 -26.60 -5.86
CA ASN A 53 22.17 -25.41 -6.62
C ASN A 53 21.44 -25.49 -7.97
N GLY A 54 20.40 -24.67 -8.13
CA GLY A 54 19.69 -24.47 -9.38
C GLY A 54 19.16 -23.05 -9.37
N SER A 55 19.64 -22.23 -10.29
CA SER A 55 19.09 -20.91 -10.60
C SER A 55 17.60 -21.06 -10.90
N VAL A 56 16.77 -20.57 -9.97
CA VAL A 56 15.32 -20.51 -10.12
C VAL A 56 15.02 -19.65 -11.35
N PRO A 57 14.22 -20.10 -12.32
CA PRO A 57 13.77 -19.24 -13.41
C PRO A 57 13.02 -18.07 -12.79
N GLU A 58 13.42 -16.86 -13.13
CA GLU A 58 12.90 -15.60 -12.61
C GLU A 58 11.41 -15.48 -13.00
N GLY A 59 10.56 -16.09 -12.17
CA GLY A 59 9.11 -15.95 -12.27
C GLY A 59 8.76 -14.49 -12.06
N ASP A 60 7.83 -13.98 -12.87
CA ASP A 60 7.43 -12.57 -12.87
C ASP A 60 6.92 -12.17 -11.46
N ILE A 61 7.80 -11.57 -10.65
CA ILE A 61 7.49 -11.21 -9.26
C ILE A 61 6.38 -10.19 -9.29
N ARG A 62 5.26 -10.50 -8.62
CA ARG A 62 4.09 -9.63 -8.61
C ARG A 62 4.48 -8.20 -8.15
N PRO A 63 4.24 -7.16 -8.96
CA PRO A 63 4.57 -5.80 -8.57
C PRO A 63 3.68 -5.32 -7.42
N TYR A 64 4.20 -4.36 -6.67
CA TYR A 64 3.49 -3.75 -5.54
C TYR A 64 3.72 -2.25 -5.46
N GLN A 65 2.92 -1.60 -4.61
CA GLN A 65 3.00 -0.19 -4.29
C GLN A 65 3.26 -0.02 -2.79
N VAL A 66 3.84 1.10 -2.39
CA VAL A 66 4.04 1.44 -0.98
C VAL A 66 3.03 2.51 -0.57
N VAL A 67 2.46 2.38 0.63
CA VAL A 67 1.70 3.46 1.27
C VAL A 67 2.32 3.74 2.63
N VAL A 68 2.81 4.96 2.83
CA VAL A 68 3.54 5.32 4.05
C VAL A 68 3.35 6.80 4.40
N ALA A 69 3.29 7.09 5.70
CA ALA A 69 3.43 8.45 6.22
C ALA A 69 4.80 8.59 6.86
N ALA A 70 5.57 9.62 6.48
CA ALA A 70 6.94 9.80 6.97
C ALA A 70 7.27 11.28 7.17
N THR A 71 8.13 11.58 8.15
CA THR A 71 8.70 12.92 8.33
C THR A 71 9.72 13.24 7.25
N ARG A 72 10.16 14.51 7.20
CA ARG A 72 11.28 14.96 6.35
C ARG A 72 12.53 14.09 6.44
N ASP A 73 12.82 13.55 7.62
CA ASP A 73 13.97 12.67 7.88
C ASP A 73 13.64 11.18 7.71
N MET A 74 12.52 10.86 7.07
CA MET A 74 12.02 9.50 6.84
C MET A 74 11.70 8.73 8.13
N GLY A 75 11.31 9.44 9.18
CA GLY A 75 10.82 8.85 10.43
C GLY A 75 9.34 8.48 10.30
N ILE A 76 8.98 7.24 10.68
CA ILE A 76 7.63 6.69 10.50
C ILE A 76 6.95 6.26 11.82
N GLY A 77 7.70 6.21 12.91
CA GLY A 77 7.23 5.60 14.15
C GLY A 77 8.04 6.00 15.37
N LYS A 78 7.39 5.94 16.52
CA LYS A 78 7.97 6.09 17.86
C LYS A 78 7.31 5.10 18.81
N ASP A 79 8.09 4.35 19.58
CA ASP A 79 7.63 3.38 20.58
C ASP A 79 6.59 2.38 20.03
N GLY A 80 6.77 1.96 18.76
CA GLY A 80 5.88 1.02 18.07
C GLY A 80 4.53 1.59 17.62
N LYS A 81 4.37 2.92 17.63
CA LYS A 81 3.14 3.62 17.23
C LYS A 81 3.44 4.75 16.25
N LEU A 82 2.39 5.24 15.58
CA LEU A 82 2.46 6.50 14.84
C LEU A 82 2.59 7.65 15.84
N PRO A 83 3.56 8.57 15.68
CA PRO A 83 3.79 9.65 16.63
C PRO A 83 2.88 10.87 16.37
N TRP A 84 1.99 10.79 15.37
CA TRP A 84 0.96 11.76 15.07
C TRP A 84 -0.42 11.12 15.05
N ASN A 85 -1.46 11.96 15.14
CA ASN A 85 -2.85 11.55 14.98
C ASN A 85 -3.48 12.34 13.82
N LEU A 86 -3.58 11.69 12.66
CA LEU A 86 -4.08 12.30 11.42
C LEU A 86 -5.24 11.47 10.84
N PRO A 87 -6.49 11.70 11.28
CA PRO A 87 -7.66 11.05 10.69
C PRO A 87 -7.75 11.17 9.17
N SER A 88 -7.29 12.29 8.61
CA SER A 88 -7.28 12.51 7.16
C SER A 88 -6.28 11.61 6.44
N ASP A 89 -5.11 11.35 7.03
CA ASP A 89 -4.13 10.37 6.54
C ASP A 89 -4.70 8.94 6.59
N LEU A 90 -5.34 8.55 7.70
CA LEU A 90 -5.97 7.22 7.81
C LEU A 90 -7.11 7.02 6.80
N ARG A 91 -7.86 8.09 6.47
CA ARG A 91 -8.87 8.08 5.41
C ARG A 91 -8.24 7.85 4.05
N TYR A 92 -7.19 8.62 3.72
CA TYR A 92 -6.42 8.46 2.49
C TYR A 92 -5.83 7.06 2.36
N PHE A 93 -5.18 6.55 3.40
CA PHE A 93 -4.67 5.17 3.47
C PHE A 93 -5.76 4.14 3.16
N LYS A 94 -6.94 4.27 3.79
CA LYS A 94 -8.07 3.38 3.53
C LYS A 94 -8.50 3.47 2.07
N GLU A 95 -8.68 4.67 1.54
CA GLU A 95 -9.15 4.89 0.16
C GLU A 95 -8.18 4.28 -0.85
N VAL A 96 -6.89 4.62 -0.76
CA VAL A 96 -5.84 4.09 -1.66
C VAL A 96 -5.80 2.56 -1.62
N THR A 97 -5.79 1.99 -0.42
CA THR A 97 -5.63 0.54 -0.26
C THR A 97 -6.92 -0.25 -0.49
N THR A 98 -8.10 0.37 -0.57
CA THR A 98 -9.38 -0.34 -0.82
C THR A 98 -9.94 -0.13 -2.22
N THR A 99 -9.55 0.95 -2.91
CA THR A 99 -10.04 1.24 -4.26
C THR A 99 -9.56 0.21 -5.28
N THR A 100 -10.51 -0.38 -6.00
CA THR A 100 -10.29 -1.32 -7.09
C THR A 100 -11.05 -0.87 -8.33
N SER A 101 -10.45 -1.03 -9.51
CA SER A 101 -11.12 -0.79 -10.80
C SER A 101 -12.14 -1.88 -11.13
N VAL A 102 -11.92 -3.10 -10.63
CA VAL A 102 -12.80 -4.26 -10.88
C VAL A 102 -13.62 -4.57 -9.62
N ALA A 103 -14.94 -4.38 -9.67
CA ALA A 103 -15.83 -4.47 -8.50
C ALA A 103 -15.79 -5.82 -7.72
N ARG A 104 -15.44 -6.92 -8.41
CA ARG A 104 -15.32 -8.25 -7.80
C ARG A 104 -13.94 -8.56 -7.23
N LYS A 105 -12.96 -7.69 -7.45
CA LYS A 105 -11.61 -7.84 -6.89
C LYS A 105 -11.50 -7.08 -5.58
N ARG A 106 -10.47 -7.43 -4.81
CA ARG A 106 -10.02 -6.67 -3.65
C ARG A 106 -8.54 -6.36 -3.78
N ASN A 107 -7.99 -5.56 -2.86
CA ASN A 107 -6.55 -5.37 -2.78
C ASN A 107 -5.94 -6.19 -1.63
N ALA A 108 -4.62 -6.37 -1.67
CA ALA A 108 -3.85 -6.98 -0.59
C ALA A 108 -2.96 -5.93 0.10
N VAL A 109 -2.78 -6.06 1.41
CA VAL A 109 -1.87 -5.24 2.21
C VAL A 109 -0.87 -6.14 2.91
N ILE A 110 0.42 -5.91 2.67
CA ILE A 110 1.55 -6.62 3.25
C ILE A 110 2.12 -5.78 4.38
N MET A 111 2.29 -6.39 5.55
CA MET A 111 2.89 -5.72 6.70
C MET A 111 3.72 -6.64 7.58
N GLY A 112 4.70 -6.08 8.29
CA GLY A 112 5.46 -6.82 9.31
C GLY A 112 4.65 -7.07 10.58
N ARG A 113 5.03 -8.11 11.34
CA ARG A 113 4.40 -8.48 12.62
C ARG A 113 4.19 -7.32 13.59
N ARG A 114 5.18 -6.46 13.81
CA ARG A 114 5.07 -5.33 14.75
C ARG A 114 4.01 -4.31 14.31
N THR A 115 3.89 -4.08 13.00
CA THR A 115 2.85 -3.21 12.43
C THR A 115 1.48 -3.85 12.59
N TRP A 116 1.37 -5.16 12.37
CA TRP A 116 0.13 -5.88 12.65
C TRP A 116 -0.29 -5.73 14.13
N GLU A 117 0.66 -5.89 15.06
CA GLU A 117 0.40 -5.77 16.50
C GLU A 117 0.02 -4.35 16.94
N SER A 118 0.52 -3.31 16.25
CA SER A 118 0.20 -1.91 16.57
C SER A 118 -1.20 -1.48 16.10
N ILE A 119 -1.80 -2.19 15.15
CA ILE A 119 -3.18 -1.92 14.70
C ILE A 119 -4.15 -2.32 15.82
N PRO A 120 -5.08 -1.43 16.25
CA PRO A 120 -6.06 -1.77 17.28
C PRO A 120 -6.89 -2.99 16.89
N HIS A 121 -7.18 -3.88 17.84
CA HIS A 121 -7.87 -5.16 17.58
C HIS A 121 -9.19 -5.00 16.81
N LYS A 122 -9.95 -3.93 17.06
CA LYS A 122 -11.21 -3.66 16.36
C LYS A 122 -11.08 -3.32 14.86
N TYR A 123 -9.86 -3.03 14.39
CA TYR A 123 -9.53 -2.79 12.99
C TYR A 123 -8.74 -3.93 12.36
N ARG A 124 -8.54 -5.03 13.09
CA ARG A 124 -7.90 -6.24 12.58
C ARG A 124 -8.95 -7.34 12.35
N PRO A 125 -8.93 -8.01 11.18
CA PRO A 125 -8.21 -7.63 9.96
C PRO A 125 -8.73 -6.32 9.35
N LEU A 126 -7.93 -5.70 8.49
CA LEU A 126 -8.32 -4.50 7.77
C LEU A 126 -9.46 -4.85 6.79
N PRO A 127 -10.66 -4.26 6.92
CA PRO A 127 -11.81 -4.67 6.11
C PRO A 127 -11.57 -4.39 4.62
N CYS A 128 -12.21 -5.22 3.79
CA CYS A 128 -12.20 -5.19 2.32
C CYS A 128 -10.82 -5.41 1.67
N ARG A 129 -9.85 -5.92 2.44
CA ARG A 129 -8.48 -6.18 1.98
C ARG A 129 -8.02 -7.54 2.49
N LEU A 130 -7.20 -8.22 1.71
CA LEU A 130 -6.43 -9.36 2.19
C LEU A 130 -5.24 -8.85 2.99
N SER A 131 -5.15 -9.18 4.27
CA SER A 131 -4.01 -8.81 5.12
C SER A 131 -2.95 -9.91 5.11
N VAL A 132 -1.75 -9.60 4.63
CA VAL A 132 -0.60 -10.50 4.64
C VAL A 132 0.40 -10.03 5.70
N VAL A 133 0.66 -10.87 6.70
CA VAL A 133 1.51 -10.56 7.84
C VAL A 133 2.83 -11.32 7.72
N LEU A 134 3.94 -10.58 7.68
CA LEU A 134 5.28 -11.15 7.61
C LEU A 134 5.76 -11.50 9.02
N SER A 135 6.02 -12.80 9.25
CA SER A 135 6.55 -13.32 10.51
C SER A 135 7.51 -14.49 10.29
N ARG A 136 8.75 -14.33 10.76
CA ARG A 136 9.80 -15.37 10.64
C ARG A 136 9.55 -16.60 11.50
N SER A 137 8.76 -16.49 12.57
CA SER A 137 8.49 -17.61 13.48
C SER A 137 7.42 -18.57 12.94
N GLY A 138 6.77 -18.26 11.81
CA GLY A 138 5.71 -19.07 11.19
C GLY A 138 4.39 -19.12 11.98
N GLU A 139 4.47 -18.99 13.31
CA GLU A 139 3.34 -18.98 14.22
C GLU A 139 3.18 -17.58 14.83
N MET A 140 1.98 -17.02 14.69
CA MET A 140 1.56 -15.79 15.36
C MET A 140 0.65 -16.06 16.57
N GLY A 141 0.40 -17.33 16.93
CA GLY A 141 -0.59 -17.70 17.95
C GLY A 141 -2.01 -17.21 17.63
N LEU A 142 -2.26 -16.77 16.40
CA LEU A 142 -3.55 -16.29 15.94
C LEU A 142 -4.39 -17.51 15.52
N ALA A 143 -5.62 -17.59 16.02
CA ALA A 143 -6.60 -18.48 15.42
C ALA A 143 -6.75 -18.13 13.93
N PRO A 144 -7.02 -19.10 13.04
CA PRO A 144 -7.26 -18.83 11.63
C PRO A 144 -8.33 -17.74 11.48
N MET A 145 -7.94 -16.61 10.89
CA MET A 145 -8.85 -15.50 10.59
C MET A 145 -9.10 -15.49 9.08
N GLU A 146 -10.36 -15.33 8.71
CA GLU A 146 -10.71 -15.02 7.33
C GLU A 146 -9.98 -13.72 6.92
N ASP A 147 -9.42 -13.69 5.72
CA ASP A 147 -8.67 -12.56 5.16
C ASP A 147 -7.32 -12.21 5.80
N VAL A 148 -6.74 -13.14 6.57
CA VAL A 148 -5.36 -13.01 7.08
C VAL A 148 -4.51 -14.18 6.59
N VAL A 149 -3.34 -13.86 6.04
CA VAL A 149 -2.32 -14.83 5.61
C VAL A 149 -1.00 -14.49 6.31
N ILE A 150 -0.24 -15.51 6.68
CA ILE A 150 1.09 -15.36 7.28
C ILE A 150 2.13 -15.86 6.28
N CYS A 151 3.12 -15.03 5.99
CA CYS A 151 4.27 -15.36 5.14
C CYS A 151 5.57 -15.13 5.91
N SER A 152 6.67 -15.79 5.51
CA SER A 152 7.96 -15.65 6.20
C SER A 152 8.65 -14.31 5.92
N ASP A 153 8.46 -13.81 4.70
CA ASP A 153 9.17 -12.66 4.13
C ASP A 153 8.39 -12.06 2.95
N LEU A 154 8.90 -10.95 2.40
CA LEU A 154 8.25 -10.24 1.31
C LEU A 154 8.16 -11.08 0.03
N ASN A 155 9.21 -11.81 -0.34
CA ASN A 155 9.23 -12.59 -1.59
C ASN A 155 8.17 -13.70 -1.57
N SER A 156 8.13 -14.49 -0.49
CA SER A 156 7.10 -15.52 -0.30
C SER A 156 5.68 -14.95 -0.30
N ALA A 157 5.47 -13.73 0.21
CA ALA A 157 4.18 -13.05 0.12
C ALA A 157 3.82 -12.65 -1.31
N LEU A 158 4.78 -12.17 -2.10
CA LEU A 158 4.55 -11.79 -3.50
C LEU A 158 4.29 -13.02 -4.37
N GLU A 159 5.03 -14.11 -4.18
CA GLU A 159 4.79 -15.41 -4.82
C GLU A 159 3.39 -15.94 -4.48
N PHE A 160 3.02 -15.95 -3.20
CA PHE A 160 1.68 -16.36 -2.76
C PHE A 160 0.57 -15.53 -3.43
N LEU A 161 0.79 -14.22 -3.59
CA LEU A 161 -0.17 -13.34 -4.26
C LEU A 161 -0.14 -13.49 -5.79
N ALA A 162 0.93 -14.00 -6.39
CA ALA A 162 1.03 -14.28 -7.82
C ALA A 162 0.29 -15.57 -8.23
N GLU A 163 0.01 -16.46 -7.29
CA GLU A 163 -0.66 -17.72 -7.55
C GLU A 163 -2.21 -17.63 -7.48
N PRO A 164 -2.95 -18.41 -8.28
CA PRO A 164 -4.40 -18.55 -8.13
C PRO A 164 -4.78 -19.13 -6.75
N PRO A 165 -5.90 -18.69 -6.13
CA PRO A 165 -6.89 -17.76 -6.67
C PRO A 165 -6.53 -16.27 -6.46
N HIS A 166 -5.39 -15.96 -5.83
CA HIS A 166 -5.02 -14.60 -5.44
C HIS A 166 -4.64 -13.71 -6.61
N SER A 167 -3.98 -14.24 -7.65
CA SER A 167 -3.75 -13.50 -8.89
C SER A 167 -5.03 -13.05 -9.59
N LEU A 168 -6.11 -13.84 -9.46
CA LEU A 168 -7.40 -13.54 -10.07
C LEU A 168 -8.28 -12.63 -9.21
N SER A 169 -8.18 -12.73 -7.88
CA SER A 169 -9.05 -12.02 -6.92
C SER A 169 -8.44 -10.74 -6.34
N VAL A 170 -7.11 -10.63 -6.31
CA VAL A 170 -6.40 -9.43 -5.86
C VAL A 170 -6.08 -8.55 -7.07
N GLU A 171 -6.39 -7.26 -7.01
CA GLU A 171 -6.04 -6.29 -8.05
C GLU A 171 -4.65 -5.70 -7.79
N LYS A 172 -4.49 -4.96 -6.69
CA LYS A 172 -3.23 -4.32 -6.30
C LYS A 172 -2.69 -4.89 -4.98
N VAL A 173 -1.37 -4.82 -4.84
CA VAL A 173 -0.64 -5.19 -3.62
C VAL A 173 0.00 -3.94 -3.04
N PHE A 174 -0.20 -3.71 -1.75
CA PHE A 174 0.35 -2.57 -1.03
C PHE A 174 1.24 -3.04 0.12
N VAL A 175 2.48 -2.58 0.17
CA VAL A 175 3.35 -2.71 1.35
C VAL A 175 3.13 -1.51 2.25
N ILE A 176 2.75 -1.74 3.51
CA ILE A 176 2.28 -0.68 4.42
C ILE A 176 3.16 -0.48 5.67
N GLY A 177 4.30 -1.18 5.76
CA GLY A 177 5.19 -1.11 6.93
C GLY A 177 5.52 -2.46 7.57
N GLY A 178 6.30 -2.54 8.63
CA GLY A 178 6.98 -1.45 9.33
C GLY A 178 8.37 -1.17 8.76
N GLY A 179 9.21 -0.47 9.53
CA GLY A 179 10.51 0.03 9.04
C GLY A 179 11.40 -1.03 8.39
N GLN A 180 11.43 -2.26 8.94
CA GLN A 180 12.21 -3.35 8.34
C GLN A 180 11.67 -3.78 6.96
N VAL A 181 10.35 -3.91 6.81
CA VAL A 181 9.71 -4.31 5.56
C VAL A 181 9.83 -3.18 4.52
N LEU A 182 9.70 -1.92 4.95
CA LEU A 182 9.88 -0.79 4.05
C LEU A 182 11.34 -0.59 3.63
N LYS A 183 12.30 -1.00 4.47
CA LYS A 183 13.72 -0.96 4.11
C LYS A 183 14.06 -1.87 2.94
N GLU A 184 13.46 -3.06 2.88
CA GLU A 184 13.59 -3.96 1.72
C GLU A 184 12.69 -3.55 0.56
N ALA A 185 11.50 -3.01 0.82
CA ALA A 185 10.49 -2.80 -0.21
C ALA A 185 10.60 -1.46 -0.97
N LEU A 186 10.97 -0.36 -0.32
CA LEU A 186 10.71 1.00 -0.83
C LEU A 186 11.36 1.28 -2.18
N ASN A 187 12.62 0.89 -2.35
CA ASN A 187 13.40 1.15 -3.57
C ASN A 187 13.66 -0.12 -4.40
N ALA A 188 13.05 -1.26 -4.05
CA ALA A 188 13.24 -2.50 -4.79
C ALA A 188 12.59 -2.46 -6.19
N PRO A 189 13.12 -3.21 -7.18
CA PRO A 189 12.65 -3.16 -8.56
C PRO A 189 11.13 -3.36 -8.74
N SER A 190 10.54 -4.26 -7.96
CA SER A 190 9.10 -4.57 -8.00
C SER A 190 8.18 -3.50 -7.38
N CYS A 191 8.75 -2.45 -6.77
CA CYS A 191 7.99 -1.33 -6.21
C CYS A 191 7.69 -0.28 -7.30
N GLU A 192 6.46 -0.28 -7.79
CA GLU A 192 6.05 0.56 -8.93
C GLU A 192 5.64 1.98 -8.54
N ALA A 193 5.11 2.16 -7.33
CA ALA A 193 4.64 3.46 -6.87
C ALA A 193 4.76 3.61 -5.35
N ILE A 194 4.92 4.85 -4.89
CA ILE A 194 4.97 5.22 -3.49
C ILE A 194 3.95 6.31 -3.24
N HIS A 195 2.96 6.01 -2.41
CA HIS A 195 2.01 6.97 -1.86
C HIS A 195 2.53 7.44 -0.51
N LEU A 196 3.06 8.66 -0.49
CA LEU A 196 3.68 9.28 0.67
C LEU A 196 2.74 10.33 1.26
N THR A 197 2.43 10.20 2.55
CA THR A 197 1.98 11.34 3.35
C THR A 197 3.23 12.01 3.93
N ASP A 198 3.61 13.15 3.35
CA ASP A 198 4.80 13.92 3.71
C ASP A 198 4.52 14.78 4.96
N ILE A 199 5.01 14.35 6.11
CA ILE A 199 4.86 15.05 7.40
C ILE A 199 5.94 16.13 7.52
N LYS A 200 5.52 17.39 7.37
CA LYS A 200 6.41 18.55 7.37
C LYS A 200 6.71 19.09 8.77
N THR A 201 5.84 18.80 9.74
CA THR A 201 6.10 19.14 11.15
C THR A 201 7.20 18.22 11.70
N SER A 202 8.14 18.79 12.46
CA SER A 202 9.17 18.00 13.15
C SER A 202 8.52 17.18 14.26
N VAL A 203 8.69 15.86 14.20
CA VAL A 203 8.17 14.90 15.17
C VAL A 203 9.28 13.93 15.51
N GLU A 204 9.44 13.59 16.79
CA GLU A 204 10.45 12.65 17.24
C GLU A 204 10.08 11.22 16.81
N CYS A 205 11.03 10.53 16.16
CA CYS A 205 10.89 9.18 15.66
C CYS A 205 12.06 8.30 16.13
N ASP A 206 11.81 7.01 16.33
CA ASP A 206 12.85 5.98 16.55
C ASP A 206 12.94 4.96 15.42
N THR A 207 11.93 4.93 14.55
CA THR A 207 11.82 4.00 13.44
C THR A 207 11.88 4.79 12.14
N PHE A 208 12.86 4.48 11.30
CA PHE A 208 13.16 5.20 10.06
C PHE A 208 13.17 4.25 8.87
N ILE A 209 12.88 4.80 7.69
CA ILE A 209 12.96 4.11 6.39
C ILE A 209 14.04 4.77 5.52
N PRO A 210 14.55 4.08 4.47
CA PRO A 210 15.46 4.71 3.52
C PRO A 210 14.77 5.89 2.82
N ARG A 211 15.58 6.84 2.33
CA ARG A 211 15.05 7.89 1.45
C ARG A 211 14.55 7.29 0.15
N ILE A 212 13.50 7.90 -0.40
CA ILE A 212 13.02 7.61 -1.75
C ILE A 212 14.14 7.99 -2.73
N ASP A 213 14.57 7.06 -3.56
CA ASP A 213 15.61 7.30 -4.54
C ASP A 213 15.04 8.10 -5.74
N SER A 214 15.45 9.36 -5.87
CA SER A 214 14.99 10.24 -6.95
C SER A 214 15.47 9.82 -8.34
N SER A 215 16.47 8.94 -8.44
CA SER A 215 16.88 8.35 -9.72
C SER A 215 15.95 7.22 -10.18
N LEU A 216 15.23 6.60 -9.24
CA LEU A 216 14.29 5.51 -9.52
C LEU A 216 12.85 5.99 -9.68
N TYR A 217 12.50 7.15 -9.11
CA TYR A 217 11.12 7.60 -8.98
C TYR A 217 10.90 9.02 -9.49
N PHE A 218 9.80 9.20 -10.23
CA PHE A 218 9.29 10.49 -10.67
C PHE A 218 8.11 10.96 -9.80
N PRO A 219 8.09 12.21 -9.30
CA PRO A 219 6.95 12.74 -8.55
C PRO A 219 5.76 13.01 -9.49
N LEU A 220 4.75 12.15 -9.44
CA LEU A 220 3.57 12.23 -10.31
C LEU A 220 2.54 13.24 -9.81
N PHE A 221 2.31 13.27 -8.51
CA PHE A 221 1.27 14.10 -7.90
C PHE A 221 1.72 14.62 -6.53
N SER A 222 1.29 15.84 -6.21
CA SER A 222 1.34 16.38 -4.85
C SER A 222 0.07 17.17 -4.60
N SER A 223 -0.58 16.93 -3.46
CA SER A 223 -1.68 17.76 -2.97
C SER A 223 -1.16 19.11 -2.47
N GLU A 224 -2.10 20.02 -2.22
CA GLU A 224 -1.85 21.19 -1.37
C GLU A 224 -1.48 20.75 0.05
N GLU A 225 -0.82 21.66 0.78
CA GLU A 225 -0.49 21.44 2.19
C GLU A 225 -1.75 21.55 3.05
N MET A 226 -1.88 20.60 3.96
CA MET A 226 -2.97 20.49 4.91
C MET A 226 -2.43 20.66 6.33
N VAL A 227 -3.30 21.15 7.23
CA VAL A 227 -2.99 21.23 8.66
C VAL A 227 -4.09 20.53 9.44
N GLU A 228 -3.73 19.51 10.21
CA GLU A 228 -4.65 18.78 11.10
C GLU A 228 -3.92 18.51 12.41
N ASN A 229 -4.54 18.83 13.54
CA ASN A 229 -3.95 18.64 14.88
C ASN A 229 -2.54 19.24 15.04
N ASN A 230 -2.30 20.45 14.50
CA ASN A 230 -1.01 21.16 14.47
C ASN A 230 0.12 20.44 13.70
N ILE A 231 -0.22 19.43 12.90
CA ILE A 231 0.70 18.76 12.00
C ILE A 231 0.43 19.24 10.58
N ARG A 232 1.48 19.73 9.92
CA ARG A 232 1.45 20.10 8.51
C ARG A 232 1.89 18.92 7.67
N PHE A 233 1.11 18.59 6.64
CA PHE A 233 1.40 17.47 5.76
C PHE A 233 0.82 17.65 4.36
N SER A 234 1.27 16.84 3.40
CA SER A 234 0.69 16.75 2.06
C SER A 234 0.70 15.31 1.57
N PHE A 235 -0.17 14.97 0.62
CA PHE A 235 -0.17 13.67 -0.05
C PHE A 235 0.62 13.77 -1.35
N SER A 236 1.61 12.92 -1.52
CA SER A 236 2.44 12.85 -2.72
C SER A 236 2.43 11.44 -3.28
N THR A 237 2.44 11.31 -4.61
CA THR A 237 2.59 10.02 -5.28
C THR A 237 3.78 10.05 -6.20
N TYR A 238 4.66 9.08 -6.02
CA TYR A 238 5.83 8.84 -6.86
C TYR A 238 5.60 7.57 -7.67
N VAL A 239 6.04 7.56 -8.92
CA VAL A 239 5.97 6.38 -9.79
C VAL A 239 7.37 6.01 -10.27
N ARG A 240 7.65 4.72 -10.33
CA ARG A 240 8.95 4.20 -10.78
C ARG A 240 9.18 4.59 -12.23
N ILE A 241 10.37 5.09 -12.53
CA ILE A 241 10.84 5.37 -13.88
C ILE A 241 11.11 4.03 -14.56
N ARG A 242 10.45 3.77 -15.68
CA ARG A 242 10.69 2.57 -16.50
C ARG A 242 11.63 2.96 -17.65
N ASN A 243 12.86 2.46 -17.63
CA ASN A 243 13.76 2.58 -18.76
C ASN A 243 13.39 1.50 -19.78
N SER A 244 12.88 1.89 -20.93
CA SER A 244 12.47 0.99 -22.02
C SER A 244 13.64 0.28 -22.73
N ALA A 245 14.80 0.14 -22.09
CA ALA A 245 16.05 -0.32 -22.71
C ALA A 245 16.51 -1.72 -22.27
N GLU A 246 15.90 -2.32 -21.23
CA GLU A 246 16.35 -3.62 -20.68
C GLU A 246 15.50 -4.82 -21.13
N ASP A 247 14.45 -4.60 -21.93
CA ASP A 247 13.55 -5.67 -22.41
C ASP A 247 13.86 -6.15 -23.85
N SER A 248 15.04 -5.82 -24.36
CA SER A 248 15.52 -6.23 -25.68
C SER A 248 16.90 -6.87 -25.57
N THR A 249 16.96 -8.10 -25.07
CA THR A 249 18.13 -8.98 -25.21
C THR A 249 17.76 -10.26 -25.96
N ALA A 250 17.60 -10.12 -27.28
CA ALA A 250 17.88 -11.17 -28.26
C ALA A 250 18.12 -10.52 -29.63
N SER A 251 19.35 -10.06 -29.88
CA SER A 251 20.09 -10.21 -31.14
C SER A 251 21.24 -9.21 -31.19
N GLU A 252 22.38 -9.74 -31.57
CA GLU A 252 23.67 -9.09 -31.77
C GLU A 252 23.60 -7.86 -32.70
N ASN A 253 24.29 -6.79 -32.33
CA ASN A 253 25.39 -6.19 -33.09
C ASN A 253 25.69 -4.78 -32.57
N THR A 254 26.62 -4.71 -31.61
CA THR A 254 27.41 -3.51 -31.32
C THR A 254 28.42 -3.33 -32.44
N ASP A 255 28.16 -2.36 -33.32
CA ASP A 255 29.16 -1.40 -33.82
C ASP A 255 28.51 -0.62 -34.96
N THR A 256 28.57 0.71 -34.84
CA THR A 256 28.02 1.78 -35.70
C THR A 256 26.75 2.40 -35.12
N LEU A 257 26.76 3.75 -35.02
CA LEU A 257 25.76 4.67 -34.44
C LEU A 257 26.14 5.35 -33.10
N ILE A 258 27.44 5.38 -32.76
CA ILE A 258 27.99 6.53 -32.01
C ILE A 258 28.27 7.65 -33.02
N SER A 259 27.23 8.32 -33.49
CA SER A 259 27.39 9.62 -34.18
C SER A 259 26.13 10.48 -34.25
N ASN A 260 25.02 10.15 -33.59
CA ASN A 260 23.83 10.99 -33.56
C ASN A 260 23.38 11.21 -32.10
N ALA A 261 24.18 11.96 -31.36
CA ALA A 261 23.77 12.54 -30.09
C ALA A 261 23.01 13.84 -30.40
N GLU A 262 21.67 13.77 -30.45
CA GLU A 262 20.78 14.93 -30.27
C GLU A 262 19.33 14.45 -30.09
N ALA A 263 18.72 14.86 -28.97
CA ALA A 263 17.29 14.89 -28.66
C ALA A 263 16.46 13.61 -28.86
N TYR A 264 16.17 12.91 -27.75
CA TYR A 264 14.93 12.14 -27.62
C TYR A 264 14.22 12.56 -26.32
N GLU A 265 13.28 13.50 -26.46
CA GLU A 265 12.30 13.83 -25.43
C GLU A 265 11.42 12.60 -25.17
N VAL A 266 11.45 12.12 -23.92
CA VAL A 266 10.51 11.12 -23.44
C VAL A 266 9.10 11.70 -23.56
N ASN A 267 8.22 11.01 -24.29
CA ASN A 267 6.81 11.37 -24.50
C ASN A 267 6.01 11.35 -23.19
N GLY A 268 6.25 12.32 -22.31
CA GLY A 268 5.42 12.64 -21.16
C GLY A 268 4.02 13.12 -21.56
N ASP A 269 3.81 13.47 -22.82
CA ASP A 269 2.55 14.01 -23.33
C ASP A 269 1.39 13.01 -23.34
N LEU A 270 1.64 11.70 -23.45
CA LEU A 270 0.57 10.69 -23.45
C LEU A 270 -0.02 10.44 -22.05
N LEU A 271 0.81 10.53 -21.00
CA LEU A 271 0.38 10.46 -19.60
C LEU A 271 -0.18 11.81 -19.12
N ARG A 272 0.39 12.92 -19.62
CA ARG A 272 -0.09 14.29 -19.37
C ARG A 272 -1.49 14.52 -19.96
N LYS A 273 -1.78 14.01 -21.16
CA LYS A 273 -3.10 14.14 -21.80
C LYS A 273 -4.23 13.52 -20.98
N ARG A 274 -4.03 12.35 -20.37
CA ARG A 274 -5.09 11.68 -19.58
C ARG A 274 -5.48 12.42 -18.30
N HIS A 275 -4.57 13.16 -17.68
CA HIS A 275 -4.85 13.84 -16.40
C HIS A 275 -5.49 15.22 -16.59
N TYR A 276 -5.03 16.03 -17.56
CA TYR A 276 -5.65 17.32 -17.86
C TYR A 276 -7.00 17.20 -18.57
N GLU A 277 -7.17 16.18 -19.42
CA GLU A 277 -8.46 15.92 -20.08
C GLU A 277 -9.52 15.52 -19.06
N PHE A 278 -9.17 14.73 -18.04
CA PHE A 278 -10.11 14.34 -16.99
C PHE A 278 -10.56 15.54 -16.14
N ASP A 279 -9.63 16.42 -15.72
CA ASP A 279 -9.97 17.63 -14.97
C ASP A 279 -10.77 18.64 -15.80
N TYR A 280 -10.49 18.75 -17.10
CA TYR A 280 -11.25 19.59 -18.03
C TYR A 280 -12.67 19.05 -18.24
N LEU A 281 -12.82 17.74 -18.48
CA LEU A 281 -14.13 17.10 -18.66
C LEU A 281 -14.96 17.18 -17.37
N LYS A 282 -14.34 17.03 -16.20
CA LYS A 282 -15.03 17.20 -14.92
C LYS A 282 -15.57 18.63 -14.75
N ARG A 283 -14.78 19.65 -15.10
CA ARG A 283 -15.23 21.06 -15.07
C ARG A 283 -16.32 21.37 -16.09
N ILE A 284 -16.32 20.73 -17.26
CA ILE A 284 -17.41 20.85 -18.23
C ILE A 284 -18.69 20.24 -17.66
N GLN A 285 -18.59 19.05 -17.07
CA GLN A 285 -19.74 18.37 -16.51
C GLN A 285 -20.37 19.14 -15.34
N GLU A 286 -19.56 19.69 -14.43
CA GLU A 286 -20.01 20.59 -13.36
C GLU A 286 -20.74 21.83 -13.91
N LYS A 287 -20.27 22.39 -15.03
CA LYS A 287 -20.93 23.55 -15.68
C LYS A 287 -22.28 23.18 -16.29
N ILE A 288 -22.36 22.02 -16.95
CA ILE A 288 -23.61 21.53 -17.56
C ILE A 288 -24.66 21.29 -16.46
N GLU A 289 -24.27 20.60 -15.38
CA GLU A 289 -25.14 20.31 -14.24
C GLU A 289 -25.58 21.60 -13.50
N SER A 290 -24.69 22.58 -13.35
CA SER A 290 -25.04 23.89 -12.77
C SER A 290 -25.99 24.71 -13.66
N SER A 291 -25.85 24.59 -14.99
CA SER A 291 -26.66 25.35 -15.95
C SER A 291 -28.10 24.83 -16.09
N ASP A 292 -28.31 23.54 -15.85
CA ASP A 292 -29.65 22.94 -15.82
C ASP A 292 -30.41 23.23 -14.50
N THR A 293 -29.69 23.59 -13.44
CA THR A 293 -30.31 23.94 -12.14
C THR A 293 -30.83 25.39 -12.11
N SER A 294 -30.33 26.28 -12.98
CA SER A 294 -30.82 27.66 -13.13
C SER A 294 -31.96 27.83 -14.15
N ARG A 295 -32.48 26.75 -14.75
CA ARG A 295 -33.62 26.77 -15.69
C ARG A 295 -34.91 26.14 -15.16
N LYS A 296 -35.04 25.96 -13.85
CA LYS A 296 -36.31 25.58 -13.19
C LYS A 296 -36.77 26.65 -12.23
#